data_AF-A0A9Q0D8K9-F1
#
_entry.id   AF-A0A9Q0D8K9-F1
#
_cell.length_a   1.000
_cell.length_b   1.000
_cell.length_c   1.000
_cell.angle_alpha   90.00
_cell.angle_beta   90.00
_cell.angle_gamma   90.00
#
_symmetry.space_group_name_H-M   'P 1'
#
loop_
_entity.id
_entity.type
_entity.pdbx_description
1 polymer ?
#
loop_
_entity_poly.entity_id
_entity_poly.type
_entity_poly.pdbx_seq_one_letter_code
_entity_poly.pdbx_strand_id
1 'polypeptide(L)'
;MHGLHCLIHQSVLCAKLSGELKNVMDKVMRVIHFVRGTSSTQHRLFRQPVAESEEATHDDLLLHNDVRWLSKGKALDRFCALLDEVKAFLRLSKIRAAADHLALLGDEKFMSNVAFF
;
A
#
# COMPACT_ATOMS: atom_id res chain seq x y z
N MET A 1 39.33 -15.68 -5.28
CA MET A 1 38.04 -15.65 -6.03
C MET A 1 36.79 -15.54 -5.14
N HIS A 2 36.87 -15.05 -3.89
CA HIS A 2 35.68 -14.99 -2.99
C HIS A 2 34.88 -13.67 -3.05
N GLY A 3 35.41 -12.60 -3.64
CA GLY A 3 34.71 -11.30 -3.72
C GLY A 3 33.63 -11.22 -4.80
N LEU A 4 33.82 -11.92 -5.93
CA LEU A 4 32.84 -11.91 -7.03
C LEU A 4 31.55 -12.65 -6.65
N HIS A 5 31.67 -13.73 -5.88
CA HIS A 5 30.53 -14.50 -5.40
C HIS A 5 29.67 -13.68 -4.41
N CYS A 6 30.28 -12.94 -3.49
CA CYS A 6 29.56 -12.06 -2.56
C CYS A 6 28.87 -10.89 -3.28
N LEU A 7 29.53 -10.26 -4.27
CA LEU A 7 28.94 -9.19 -5.07
C LEU A 7 27.78 -9.68 -5.95
N ILE A 8 27.91 -10.85 -6.58
CA ILE A 8 26.83 -11.47 -7.37
C ILE A 8 25.68 -11.88 -6.44
N HIS A 9 25.96 -12.46 -5.28
CA HIS A 9 24.93 -12.82 -4.31
C HIS A 9 24.20 -11.60 -3.76
N GLN A 10 24.92 -10.51 -3.41
CA GLN A 10 24.33 -9.26 -2.96
C GLN A 10 23.54 -8.56 -4.06
N SER A 11 24.01 -8.57 -5.31
CA SER A 11 23.27 -7.99 -6.44
C SER A 11 22.03 -8.79 -6.80
N VAL A 12 22.08 -10.13 -6.73
CA VAL A 12 20.90 -11.00 -6.87
C VAL A 12 19.92 -10.76 -5.72
N LEU A 13 20.40 -10.60 -4.48
CA LEU A 13 19.56 -10.29 -3.33
C LEU A 13 18.93 -8.89 -3.45
N CYS A 14 19.69 -7.86 -3.84
CA CYS A 14 19.17 -6.52 -4.11
C CYS A 14 18.17 -6.52 -5.29
N ALA A 15 18.43 -7.29 -6.34
CA ALA A 15 17.51 -7.44 -7.46
C ALA A 15 16.21 -8.16 -7.03
N LYS A 16 16.32 -9.21 -6.21
CA LYS A 16 15.17 -9.92 -5.64
C LYS A 16 14.36 -9.02 -4.71
N LEU A 17 15.03 -8.33 -3.79
CA LEU A 17 14.43 -7.35 -2.90
C LEU A 17 13.76 -6.23 -3.69
N SER A 18 14.38 -5.71 -4.75
CA SER A 18 13.76 -4.67 -5.59
C SER A 18 12.54 -5.19 -6.37
N GLY A 19 12.53 -6.44 -6.82
CA GLY A 19 11.39 -7.07 -7.47
C GLY A 19 10.22 -7.33 -6.51
N GLU A 20 10.49 -7.90 -5.34
CA GLU A 20 9.49 -8.15 -4.29
C GLU A 20 8.95 -6.83 -3.74
N LEU A 21 9.81 -5.84 -3.50
CA LEU A 21 9.46 -4.49 -3.07
C LEU A 21 8.58 -3.77 -4.09
N LYS A 22 8.97 -3.82 -5.37
CA LYS A 22 8.16 -3.25 -6.45
C LYS A 22 6.77 -3.88 -6.48
N ASN A 23 6.69 -5.20 -6.36
CA ASN A 23 5.40 -5.91 -6.34
C ASN A 23 4.54 -5.52 -5.14
N VAL A 24 5.12 -5.39 -3.94
CA VAL A 24 4.40 -4.93 -2.74
C VAL A 24 3.87 -3.51 -2.96
N MET A 25 4.73 -2.59 -3.40
CA MET A 25 4.34 -1.21 -3.64
C MET A 25 3.28 -1.08 -4.73
N ASP A 26 3.42 -1.80 -5.85
CA ASP A 26 2.44 -1.75 -6.93
C ASP A 26 1.08 -2.28 -6.47
N LYS A 27 1.04 -3.26 -5.57
CA LYS A 27 -0.20 -3.74 -4.95
C LYS A 27 -0.80 -2.72 -3.98
N VAL A 28 0.00 -2.12 -3.10
CA VAL A 28 -0.46 -1.04 -2.21
C VAL A 28 -1.01 0.13 -3.02
N MET A 29 -0.29 0.56 -4.05
CA MET A 29 -0.73 1.64 -4.93
C MET A 29 -2.05 1.32 -5.63
N ARG A 30 -2.32 0.06 -6.00
CA ARG A 30 -3.64 -0.33 -6.53
C ARG A 30 -4.75 -0.17 -5.50
N VAL A 31 -4.51 -0.53 -4.23
CA VAL A 31 -5.51 -0.34 -3.17
C VAL A 31 -5.76 1.15 -2.94
N ILE A 32 -4.70 1.96 -2.85
CA ILE A 32 -4.81 3.41 -2.72
C ILE A 32 -5.58 4.02 -3.90
N HIS A 33 -5.25 3.60 -5.11
CA HIS A 33 -5.93 4.07 -6.32
C HIS A 33 -7.40 3.64 -6.31
N PHE A 34 -7.70 2.41 -5.88
CA PHE A 34 -9.07 1.95 -5.74
C PHE A 34 -9.85 2.89 -4.81
N VAL A 35 -9.39 3.04 -3.57
CA VAL A 35 -10.08 3.83 -2.53
C VAL A 35 -10.19 5.32 -2.88
N ARG A 36 -9.09 5.93 -3.31
CA ARG A 36 -9.00 7.39 -3.49
C ARG A 36 -9.26 7.85 -4.93
N GLY A 37 -8.83 7.10 -5.94
CA GLY A 37 -8.82 7.59 -7.33
C GLY A 37 -9.92 7.03 -8.22
N THR A 38 -10.66 6.00 -7.81
CA THR A 38 -11.74 5.42 -8.64
C THR A 38 -12.89 6.40 -8.87
N SER A 39 -13.32 7.15 -7.86
CA SER A 39 -14.33 8.22 -8.02
C SER A 39 -14.31 9.21 -6.87
N SER A 40 -14.73 10.45 -7.13
CA SER A 40 -14.86 11.50 -6.11
C SER A 40 -15.86 11.14 -5.01
N THR A 41 -16.94 10.43 -5.35
CA THR A 41 -17.91 9.92 -4.37
C THR A 41 -17.26 8.89 -3.46
N GLN A 42 -16.50 7.95 -4.02
CA GLN A 42 -15.83 6.91 -3.23
C GLN A 42 -14.81 7.53 -2.29
N HIS A 43 -14.01 8.47 -2.80
CA HIS A 43 -13.03 9.21 -1.99
C HIS A 43 -13.69 9.96 -0.83
N ARG A 44 -14.80 10.65 -1.08
CA ARG A 44 -15.55 11.36 -0.03
C ARG A 44 -16.10 10.40 1.03
N LEU A 45 -16.62 9.25 0.61
CA LEU A 45 -17.15 8.24 1.53
C LEU A 45 -16.04 7.62 2.40
N PHE A 46 -14.84 7.45 1.85
CA PHE A 46 -13.68 7.03 2.64
C PHE A 46 -13.26 8.10 3.66
N ARG A 47 -13.24 9.37 3.24
CA ARG A 47 -12.78 10.48 4.10
C ARG A 47 -13.70 10.80 5.27
N GLN A 48 -15.00 10.52 5.17
CA GLN A 48 -15.94 10.80 6.26
C GLN A 48 -15.56 10.10 7.58
N PRO A 49 -15.44 8.77 7.63
CA PRO A 49 -15.05 8.08 8.87
C PRO A 49 -13.62 8.40 9.30
N VAL A 50 -12.71 8.69 8.38
CA VAL A 50 -11.32 9.10 8.72
C VAL A 50 -11.34 10.44 9.46
N ALA A 51 -12.14 11.41 9.01
CA ALA A 51 -12.24 12.71 9.65
C ALA A 51 -12.95 12.67 11.03
N GLU A 52 -13.70 11.60 11.30
CA GLU A 52 -14.39 11.37 12.57
C GLU A 52 -13.54 10.56 13.56
N SER A 53 -12.43 9.96 13.11
CA SER A 53 -11.54 9.14 13.91
C SER A 53 -10.57 10.02 14.72
N GLU A 54 -10.61 9.91 16.05
CA GLU A 54 -9.62 10.56 16.92
C GLU A 54 -8.23 9.90 16.85
N GLU A 55 -8.15 8.69 16.29
CA GLU A 55 -6.96 7.86 16.18
C GLU A 55 -6.24 8.05 14.83
N ALA A 56 -6.94 8.62 13.84
CA ALA A 56 -6.38 8.86 12.51
C ALA A 56 -5.30 9.93 12.55
N THR A 57 -4.07 9.54 12.22
CA THR A 57 -2.92 10.47 12.13
C THR A 57 -2.89 11.27 10.82
N HIS A 58 -3.72 10.90 9.85
CA HIS A 58 -3.77 11.50 8.53
C HIS A 58 -5.22 11.63 8.04
N ASP A 59 -5.56 12.76 7.43
CA ASP A 59 -6.95 13.00 6.97
C ASP A 59 -7.30 12.31 5.63
N ASP A 60 -6.28 11.78 4.92
CA ASP A 60 -6.44 11.20 3.58
C ASP A 60 -5.23 10.36 3.12
N LEU A 61 -5.49 9.43 2.21
CA LEU A 61 -4.48 8.68 1.47
C LEU A 61 -3.77 9.56 0.44
N LEU A 62 -2.54 9.22 0.05
CA LEU A 62 -1.81 9.90 -1.02
C LEU A 62 -1.90 9.15 -2.36
N LEU A 63 -2.55 9.72 -3.37
CA LEU A 63 -2.37 9.29 -4.75
C LEU A 63 -0.94 9.68 -5.17
N HIS A 64 -0.13 8.70 -5.57
CA HIS A 64 1.18 8.99 -6.14
C HIS A 64 1.00 9.62 -7.53
N ASN A 65 1.76 10.66 -7.82
CA ASN A 65 2.02 11.09 -9.19
C ASN A 65 3.38 10.49 -9.60
N ASP A 66 3.46 9.95 -10.81
CA ASP A 66 4.39 8.91 -11.31
C ASP A 66 5.89 9.26 -11.38
N VAL A 67 6.38 10.21 -10.56
CA VAL A 67 7.68 10.84 -10.81
C VAL A 67 8.80 10.37 -9.86
N ARG A 68 8.53 9.64 -8.77
CA ARG A 68 9.63 9.16 -7.88
C ARG A 68 9.27 8.07 -6.86
N TRP A 69 10.22 7.17 -6.56
CA TRP A 69 10.13 6.19 -5.46
C TRP A 69 9.76 6.81 -4.11
N LEU A 70 10.27 8.02 -3.86
CA LEU A 70 10.02 8.77 -2.63
C LEU A 70 8.54 9.13 -2.43
N SER A 71 7.76 9.40 -3.49
CA SER A 71 6.33 9.68 -3.35
C SER A 71 5.55 8.40 -3.01
N LYS A 72 5.95 7.27 -3.60
CA LYS A 72 5.40 5.95 -3.28
C LYS A 72 5.66 5.58 -1.82
N GLY A 73 6.86 5.85 -1.29
CA GLY A 73 7.18 5.64 0.14
C GLY A 73 6.29 6.44 1.08
N LYS A 74 6.07 7.74 0.80
CA LYS A 74 5.13 8.56 1.59
C LYS A 74 3.68 8.07 1.49
N ALA A 75 3.27 7.57 0.33
CA ALA A 75 1.95 7.01 0.15
C ALA A 75 1.77 5.69 0.92
N LEU A 76 2.82 4.87 1.00
CA LEU A 76 2.85 3.66 1.84
C LEU A 76 2.73 4.02 3.33
N ASP A 77 3.52 4.99 3.80
CA ASP A 77 3.49 5.42 5.20
C ASP A 77 2.08 5.83 5.65
N ARG A 78 1.40 6.67 4.85
CA ARG A 78 0.00 7.04 5.11
C ARG A 78 -0.98 5.87 4.98
N PHE A 79 -0.71 4.96 4.05
CA PHE A 79 -1.55 3.77 3.90
C PHE A 79 -1.47 2.87 5.13
N CYS A 80 -0.27 2.68 5.70
CA CYS A 80 -0.09 1.94 6.94
C CYS A 80 -0.78 2.64 8.12
N ALA A 81 -0.67 3.97 8.19
CA ALA A 81 -1.31 4.78 9.22
C ALA A 81 -2.85 4.78 9.17
N LEU A 82 -3.45 4.48 8.01
CA LEU A 82 -4.89 4.42 7.78
C LEU A 82 -5.38 3.01 7.43
N LEU A 83 -4.60 1.98 7.79
CA LEU A 83 -4.85 0.62 7.34
C LEU A 83 -6.20 0.09 7.83
N ASP A 84 -6.59 0.44 9.05
CA ASP A 84 -7.83 -0.04 9.65
C ASP A 84 -9.05 0.66 9.04
N GLU A 85 -8.97 1.95 8.76
CA GLU A 85 -9.98 2.71 8.01
C GLU A 85 -10.11 2.18 6.59
N VAL A 86 -9.00 1.86 5.93
CA VAL A 86 -9.01 1.23 4.60
C VAL A 86 -9.71 -0.13 4.65
N LYS A 87 -9.38 -0.99 5.61
CA LYS A 87 -10.03 -2.31 5.75
C LYS A 87 -11.51 -2.16 6.07
N ALA A 88 -11.90 -1.23 6.95
CA ALA A 88 -13.29 -0.94 7.26
C ALA A 88 -14.05 -0.47 6.01
N PHE A 89 -13.47 0.44 5.25
CA PHE A 89 -14.04 0.94 4.00
C PHE A 89 -14.24 -0.18 2.97
N LEU A 90 -13.23 -1.03 2.76
CA LEU A 90 -13.31 -2.15 1.82
C LEU A 90 -14.40 -3.17 2.20
N ARG A 91 -14.60 -3.43 3.51
CA ARG A 91 -15.68 -4.32 4.01
C ARG A 91 -17.08 -3.77 3.72
N LEU A 92 -17.26 -2.46 3.74
CA LEU A 92 -18.54 -1.80 3.47
C LEU A 92 -18.83 -1.66 1.96
N SER A 93 -17.80 -1.77 1.12
CA SER A 93 -17.93 -1.64 -0.32
C SER A 93 -18.62 -2.86 -0.96
N LYS A 94 -19.61 -2.60 -1.81
CA LYS A 94 -20.32 -3.65 -2.59
C LYS A 94 -19.61 -3.98 -3.92
N ILE A 95 -18.48 -3.34 -4.21
CA ILE A 95 -17.74 -3.54 -5.45
C ILE A 95 -16.90 -4.81 -5.33
N ARG A 96 -16.97 -5.72 -6.31
CA ARG A 96 -16.22 -6.99 -6.30
C ARG A 96 -14.72 -6.79 -6.05
N ALA A 97 -14.11 -5.80 -6.70
CA ALA A 97 -12.69 -5.48 -6.51
C ALA A 97 -12.32 -5.15 -5.06
N ALA A 98 -13.27 -4.64 -4.25
CA ALA A 98 -13.01 -4.37 -2.83
C ALA A 98 -12.77 -5.66 -2.03
N ALA A 99 -13.46 -6.76 -2.38
CA ALA A 99 -13.25 -8.05 -1.75
C ALA A 99 -11.85 -8.61 -2.09
N ASP A 100 -11.40 -8.46 -3.34
CA ASP A 100 -10.06 -8.88 -3.76
C ASP A 100 -8.97 -8.09 -3.02
N HIS A 101 -9.17 -6.77 -2.87
CA HIS A 101 -8.27 -5.92 -2.08
C HIS A 101 -8.29 -6.30 -0.60
N LEU A 102 -9.46 -6.58 -0.01
CA LEU A 102 -9.56 -6.99 1.38
C LEU A 102 -8.87 -8.34 1.63
N ALA A 103 -9.03 -9.31 0.72
CA ALA A 103 -8.36 -10.61 0.80
C ALA A 103 -6.83 -10.45 0.74
N LEU A 104 -6.33 -9.56 -0.12
CA LEU A 104 -4.91 -9.22 -0.16
C LEU A 104 -4.42 -8.63 1.18
N LEU A 105 -5.18 -7.75 1.82
CA LEU A 105 -4.83 -7.16 3.12
C LEU A 105 -4.98 -8.13 4.30
N GLY A 106 -5.60 -9.29 4.08
CA GLY A 106 -5.65 -10.41 5.03
C GLY A 106 -4.48 -11.40 4.87
N ASP A 107 -3.70 -11.30 3.79
CA ASP A 107 -2.53 -12.14 3.59
C ASP A 107 -1.40 -11.69 4.54
N GLU A 108 -1.12 -12.50 5.56
CA GLU A 108 -0.11 -12.21 6.59
C GLU A 108 1.28 -12.01 5.99
N LYS A 109 1.64 -12.76 4.94
CA LYS A 109 2.94 -12.63 4.29
C LYS A 109 3.04 -11.30 3.54
N PHE A 110 1.96 -10.87 2.88
CA PHE A 110 1.89 -9.57 2.25
C PHE A 110 1.97 -8.44 3.28
N MET A 111 1.19 -8.52 4.35
CA MET A 111 1.16 -7.49 5.39
C MET A 111 2.47 -7.40 6.17
N SER A 112 3.13 -8.54 6.40
CA SER A 112 4.48 -8.61 6.96
C SER A 112 5.46 -7.84 6.07
N ASN A 113 5.46 -8.11 4.76
CA ASN A 113 6.31 -7.37 3.82
C ASN A 113 5.98 -5.87 3.78
N VAL A 114 4.71 -5.48 3.91
CA VAL A 114 4.29 -4.06 4.01
C VAL A 114 4.84 -3.39 5.27
N ALA A 115 4.85 -4.10 6.41
CA ALA A 115 5.35 -3.57 7.67
C ALA A 115 6.89 -3.50 7.76
N PHE A 116 7.60 -4.27 6.93
CA PHE A 116 9.06 -4.23 6.83
C PHE A 116 9.59 -3.12 5.91
N PHE A 117 8.71 -2.27 5.35
CA PHE A 117 9.08 -1.12 4.52
C PHE A 117 9.16 0.20 5.28
#